data_AF-A0A8W8JIK4-F1
#
_entry.id   AF-A0A8W8JIK4-F1
#
_cell.length_a   1.000
_cell.length_b   1.000
_cell.length_c   1.000
_cell.angle_alpha   90.00
_cell.angle_beta   90.00
_cell.angle_gamma   90.00
#
_symmetry.space_group_name_H-M   'P 1'
#
loop_
_entity.id
_entity.type
_entity.pdbx_description
1 polymer ?
#
loop_
_entity_poly.entity_id
_entity_poly.type
_entity_poly.pdbx_seq_one_letter_code
_entity_poly.pdbx_strand_id
1 'polypeptide(L)'
;FHEKKIQGIVATSVAEEGIDIPDCDLVILYNYIGNEISYKQAMGRARKLKAKILVLGKPSDYDRETINKARIKYMEQAEEMIRSDENVEGKIKNIIEEMVAEQELKMSTASQAETKAEGAANHRLICKCGRFDIDCGVLRCIDNTDYVALDVKLWDKIDEKPPTKKPNTNPDKLIHAEWNHKRCQKKLGKIFLYKGVPLLYLSQKSFSYTKAGHRPLPVQKWKKLPFQVPKLTTKELWEHKKLRDKIAEGKN
;
A
#
# COMPACT_ATOMS: atom_id res chain seq x y z
N PHE A 1 20.65 1.30 25.79
CA PHE A 1 20.70 -0.16 25.62
C PHE A 1 22.13 -0.60 25.34
N HIS A 2 22.78 -0.13 24.28
CA HIS A 2 24.23 -0.32 24.04
C HIS A 2 25.12 0.15 25.21
N GLU A 3 24.89 1.34 25.74
CA GLU A 3 25.62 1.88 26.90
C GLU A 3 25.16 1.31 28.26
N LYS A 4 24.31 0.28 28.28
CA LYS A 4 23.72 -0.35 29.49
C LYS A 4 22.94 0.58 30.45
N LYS A 5 22.70 1.85 30.08
CA LYS A 5 21.82 2.78 30.82
C LYS A 5 20.35 2.33 30.91
N ILE A 6 19.92 1.44 30.01
CA ILE A 6 18.59 0.85 29.96
C ILE A 6 18.76 -0.67 29.91
N GLN A 7 18.12 -1.37 30.83
CA GLN A 7 18.28 -2.83 31.03
C GLN A 7 17.17 -3.68 30.39
N GLY A 8 16.09 -3.07 29.91
CA GLY A 8 14.98 -3.79 29.28
C GLY A 8 14.26 -2.93 28.24
N ILE A 9 13.67 -3.58 27.24
CA ILE A 9 12.90 -2.95 26.16
C ILE A 9 11.56 -3.66 26.06
N VAL A 10 10.49 -2.88 25.92
CA VAL A 10 9.17 -3.37 25.51
C VAL A 10 8.94 -2.88 24.09
N ALA A 11 8.75 -3.80 23.16
CA ALA A 11 8.58 -3.49 21.74
C ALA A 11 7.54 -4.40 21.10
N THR A 12 7.01 -3.95 19.96
CA THR A 12 6.22 -4.79 19.05
C THR A 12 7.15 -5.66 18.20
N SER A 13 6.62 -6.35 17.18
CA SER A 13 7.40 -7.17 16.24
C SER A 13 8.53 -6.41 15.52
N VAL A 14 8.58 -5.08 15.62
CA VAL A 14 9.71 -4.26 15.16
C VAL A 14 11.04 -4.66 15.81
N ALA A 15 11.02 -5.26 17.00
CA ALA A 15 12.25 -5.72 17.66
C ALA A 15 12.82 -7.05 17.12
N GLU A 16 12.08 -7.78 16.29
CA GLU A 16 12.54 -9.07 15.75
C GLU A 16 13.69 -8.85 14.78
N GLU A 17 13.50 -8.00 13.78
CA GLU A 17 14.42 -7.80 12.66
C GLU A 17 14.72 -6.32 12.41
N GLY A 18 15.90 -6.06 11.83
CA GLY A 18 16.27 -4.73 11.31
C GLY A 18 16.67 -3.68 12.35
N ILE A 19 16.22 -3.80 13.60
CA ILE A 19 16.70 -2.94 14.68
C ILE A 19 17.96 -3.52 15.35
N ASP A 20 18.94 -2.65 15.57
CA ASP A 20 20.20 -2.99 16.23
C ASP A 20 20.01 -3.05 17.75
N ILE A 21 19.81 -4.26 18.25
CA ILE A 21 19.60 -4.60 19.66
C ILE A 21 20.70 -5.61 20.03
N PRO A 22 21.66 -5.24 20.90
CA PRO A 22 22.55 -6.14 21.62
C PRO A 22 21.90 -7.42 22.12
N ASP A 23 22.69 -8.48 22.18
CA ASP A 23 22.25 -9.78 22.67
C ASP A 23 21.67 -9.68 24.09
N CYS A 24 20.48 -10.25 24.25
CA CYS A 24 19.75 -10.36 25.49
C CYS A 24 20.07 -11.69 26.19
N ASP A 25 19.96 -11.68 27.52
CA ASP A 25 19.93 -12.87 28.38
C ASP A 25 18.50 -13.34 28.65
N LEU A 26 17.49 -12.50 28.38
CA LEU A 26 16.09 -12.85 28.48
C LEU A 26 15.28 -12.21 27.35
N VAL A 27 14.49 -13.02 26.65
CA VAL A 27 13.48 -12.58 25.70
C VAL A 27 12.12 -13.10 26.16
N ILE A 28 11.12 -12.22 26.24
CA ILE A 28 9.76 -12.59 26.64
C ILE A 28 8.81 -12.29 25.48
N LEU A 29 8.17 -13.32 24.94
CA LEU A 29 7.09 -13.20 23.96
C LEU A 29 5.76 -13.21 24.71
N TYR A 30 5.16 -12.03 24.90
CA TYR A 30 3.92 -11.87 25.66
C TYR A 30 2.69 -11.74 24.76
N ASN A 31 1.79 -12.72 24.80
CA ASN A 31 0.63 -12.89 23.91
C ASN A 31 1.00 -12.71 22.43
N TYR A 32 2.20 -13.15 22.08
CA TYR A 32 2.76 -12.99 20.75
C TYR A 32 3.24 -14.35 20.25
N ILE A 33 2.45 -14.92 19.33
CA ILE A 33 2.74 -16.17 18.64
C ILE A 33 2.81 -15.85 17.16
N GLY A 34 4.02 -15.59 16.68
CA GLY A 34 4.29 -15.42 15.25
C GLY A 34 4.32 -16.76 14.50
N ASN A 35 5.00 -16.76 13.36
CA ASN A 35 5.36 -17.99 12.66
C ASN A 35 6.73 -18.52 13.16
N GLU A 36 7.18 -19.64 12.59
CA GLU A 36 8.49 -20.24 12.87
C GLU A 36 9.68 -19.27 12.65
N ILE A 37 9.56 -18.33 11.71
CA ILE A 37 10.59 -17.33 11.43
C ILE A 37 10.68 -16.34 12.58
N SER A 38 9.55 -15.75 13.00
CA SER A 38 9.50 -14.83 14.14
C SER A 38 10.08 -15.46 15.41
N TYR A 39 9.78 -16.74 15.67
CA TYR A 39 10.38 -17.45 16.81
C TYR A 39 11.89 -17.60 16.67
N LYS A 40 12.40 -18.01 15.50
CA LYS A 40 13.84 -18.14 15.25
C LYS A 40 14.56 -16.78 15.36
N GLN A 41 13.93 -15.68 14.95
CA GLN A 41 14.48 -14.33 15.12
C GLN A 41 14.48 -13.86 16.57
N ALA A 42 13.41 -14.13 17.33
CA ALA A 42 13.38 -13.90 18.77
C ALA A 42 14.49 -14.68 19.49
N MET A 43 14.74 -15.93 19.08
CA MET A 43 15.91 -16.70 19.55
C MET A 43 17.23 -16.04 19.17
N GLY A 44 17.30 -15.46 17.98
CA GLY A 44 18.44 -14.67 17.53
C GLY A 44 18.79 -13.49 18.43
N ARG A 45 17.86 -13.00 19.26
CA ARG A 45 18.12 -11.96 20.27
C ARG A 45 18.57 -12.52 21.62
N ALA A 46 18.33 -13.80 21.89
CA ALA A 46 18.68 -14.47 23.15
C ALA A 46 19.99 -15.27 23.01
N ARG A 47 21.10 -14.62 22.63
CA ARG A 47 22.39 -15.28 22.32
C ARG A 47 23.41 -15.31 23.46
N LYS A 48 23.17 -14.61 24.57
CA LYS A 48 24.09 -14.67 25.73
C LYS A 48 24.16 -16.08 26.30
N LEU A 49 25.29 -16.40 26.94
CA LEU A 49 25.44 -17.66 27.66
C LEU A 49 24.32 -17.82 28.70
N LYS A 50 23.58 -18.92 28.66
CA LYS A 50 22.39 -19.21 29.49
C LYS A 50 21.18 -18.29 29.25
N ALA A 51 21.10 -17.64 28.08
CA ALA A 51 19.94 -16.86 27.73
C ALA A 51 18.65 -17.71 27.73
N LYS A 52 17.53 -17.08 28.10
CA LYS A 52 16.22 -17.74 28.17
C LYS A 52 15.21 -17.05 27.27
N ILE A 53 14.29 -17.85 26.75
CA ILE A 53 13.12 -17.38 26.02
C ILE A 53 11.89 -17.86 26.77
N LEU A 54 11.01 -16.93 27.11
CA LEU A 54 9.74 -17.23 27.77
C LEU A 54 8.62 -16.86 26.81
N VAL A 55 7.77 -17.84 26.50
CA VAL A 55 6.54 -17.61 25.75
C VAL A 55 5.41 -17.57 26.75
N LEU A 56 4.83 -16.39 26.95
CA LEU A 56 3.69 -16.16 27.82
C LEU A 56 2.47 -15.97 26.94
N GLY A 57 1.60 -16.96 26.86
CA GLY A 57 0.42 -16.94 25.99
C GLY A 57 -0.77 -17.62 26.63
N LYS A 58 -1.86 -17.75 25.86
CA LYS A 58 -3.04 -18.51 26.28
C LYS A 58 -2.81 -20.00 26.06
N PRO A 59 -3.57 -20.90 26.73
CA PRO A 59 -3.48 -22.34 26.44
C PRO A 59 -3.66 -22.69 24.96
N SER A 60 -4.52 -21.95 24.23
CA SER A 60 -4.74 -22.10 22.78
C SER A 60 -3.51 -21.80 21.91
N ASP A 61 -2.50 -21.13 22.46
CA ASP A 61 -1.28 -20.75 21.77
C ASP A 61 -0.22 -21.86 21.81
N TYR A 62 -0.36 -22.82 22.72
CA TYR A 62 0.60 -23.90 22.92
C TYR A 62 0.76 -24.80 21.68
N ASP A 63 -0.35 -25.15 21.03
CA ASP A 63 -0.33 -26.00 19.84
C ASP A 63 0.37 -25.29 18.67
N ARG A 64 0.13 -23.98 18.51
CA ARG A 64 0.79 -23.17 17.48
C ARG A 64 2.29 -23.10 17.70
N GLU A 65 2.71 -22.89 18.94
CA GLU A 65 4.12 -22.84 19.30
C GLU A 65 4.82 -24.20 19.10
N THR A 66 4.11 -25.29 19.39
CA THR A 66 4.59 -26.66 19.14
C THR A 66 4.76 -26.92 17.64
N ILE A 67 3.79 -26.50 16.82
CA ILE A 67 3.88 -26.59 15.35
C ILE A 67 5.02 -25.74 14.81
N ASN A 68 5.20 -24.51 15.30
CA ASN A 68 6.29 -23.64 14.89
C ASN A 68 7.66 -24.28 15.16
N LYS A 69 7.87 -24.87 16.34
CA LYS A 69 9.10 -25.59 16.67
C LYS A 69 9.34 -26.80 15.74
N ALA A 70 8.28 -27.56 15.43
CA ALA A 70 8.39 -28.65 14.47
C ALA A 70 8.79 -28.15 13.07
N ARG A 71 8.23 -27.02 12.62
CA ARG A 71 8.59 -26.39 11.34
C ARG A 71 10.03 -25.90 11.30
N ILE A 72 10.57 -25.36 12.40
CA ILE A 72 12.00 -25.00 12.48
C ILE A 72 12.86 -26.24 12.25
N LYS A 73 12.52 -27.36 12.90
CA LYS A 73 13.24 -28.63 12.70
C LYS A 73 13.15 -29.11 11.25
N TYR A 74 11.98 -29.05 10.63
CA TYR A 74 11.82 -29.42 9.22
C TYR A 74 12.60 -28.50 8.28
N MET A 75 12.69 -27.21 8.59
CA MET A 75 13.49 -26.25 7.83
C MET A 75 14.98 -26.58 7.95
N GLU A 76 15.49 -26.88 9.14
CA GLU A 76 16.89 -27.29 9.34
C GLU A 76 17.22 -28.60 8.60
N GLN A 77 16.30 -29.57 8.61
CA GLN A 77 16.42 -30.80 7.83
C GLN A 77 16.41 -30.53 6.32
N ALA A 78 15.53 -29.64 5.85
CA ALA A 78 15.47 -29.27 4.45
C ALA A 78 16.76 -28.55 4.00
N GLU A 79 17.33 -27.67 4.84
CA GLU A 79 18.63 -27.05 4.57
C GLU A 79 19.74 -28.10 4.41
N GLU A 80 19.79 -29.12 5.27
CA GLU A 80 20.76 -30.20 5.19
C GLU A 80 20.59 -31.05 3.92
N MET A 81 19.34 -31.37 3.57
CA MET A 81 19.02 -32.08 2.32
C MET A 81 19.48 -31.27 1.09
N ILE A 82 19.24 -29.96 1.07
CA ILE A 82 19.67 -29.08 -0.02
C ILE A 82 21.19 -29.01 -0.12
N ARG A 83 21.91 -28.87 1.02
CA ARG A 83 23.38 -28.83 1.02
C ARG A 83 24.01 -30.14 0.55
N SER A 84 23.31 -31.26 0.74
CA SER A 84 23.78 -32.59 0.38
C SER A 84 23.32 -33.04 -1.01
N ASP A 85 22.56 -32.20 -1.73
CA ASP A 85 22.03 -32.53 -3.04
C ASP A 85 23.04 -32.20 -4.15
N GLU A 86 23.58 -33.24 -4.78
CA GLU A 86 24.56 -33.13 -5.86
C GLU A 86 24.01 -32.42 -7.11
N ASN A 87 22.68 -32.36 -7.27
CA ASN A 87 22.01 -31.72 -8.40
C ASN A 87 21.24 -30.45 -7.99
N VAL A 88 21.66 -29.78 -6.92
CA VAL A 88 21.03 -28.54 -6.47
C VAL A 88 21.04 -27.46 -7.55
N GLU A 89 22.11 -27.34 -8.34
CA GLU A 89 22.23 -26.35 -9.41
C GLU A 89 21.20 -26.55 -10.53
N GLY A 90 20.97 -27.80 -10.95
CA GLY A 90 19.97 -28.14 -11.96
C GLY A 90 18.55 -27.82 -11.47
N LYS A 91 18.26 -28.11 -10.20
CA LYS A 91 16.97 -27.76 -9.59
C LYS A 91 16.76 -26.25 -9.50
N ILE A 92 17.79 -25.49 -9.09
CA ILE A 92 17.75 -24.02 -9.07
C ILE A 92 17.47 -23.47 -10.47
N LYS A 93 18.16 -24.00 -11.49
CA LYS A 93 17.96 -23.58 -12.88
C LYS A 93 16.51 -23.81 -13.33
N ASN A 94 15.95 -24.99 -13.08
CA ASN A 94 14.56 -25.29 -13.43
C ASN A 94 13.57 -24.35 -12.72
N ILE A 95 13.78 -24.09 -11.42
CA ILE A 95 12.92 -23.15 -10.66
C ILE A 95 13.00 -21.75 -11.26
N ILE A 96 14.20 -21.27 -11.63
CA ILE A 96 14.36 -19.96 -12.26
C ILE A 96 13.65 -19.91 -13.62
N GLU A 97 13.83 -20.94 -14.45
CA GLU A 97 13.16 -21.03 -15.75
C GLU A 97 11.64 -21.05 -15.61
N GLU A 98 11.09 -21.82 -14.66
CA GLU A 98 9.66 -21.84 -14.34
C GLU A 98 9.17 -20.48 -13.81
N MET A 99 9.92 -19.83 -12.92
CA MET A 99 9.56 -18.50 -12.39
C MET A 99 9.53 -17.43 -13.49
N VAL A 100 10.50 -17.45 -14.41
CA VAL A 100 10.54 -16.55 -15.57
C VAL A 100 9.36 -16.83 -16.49
N ALA A 101 9.13 -18.09 -16.85
CA ALA A 101 8.01 -18.48 -17.70
C ALA A 101 6.64 -18.10 -17.07
N GLU A 102 6.47 -18.31 -15.76
CA GLU A 102 5.28 -17.87 -15.03
C GLU A 102 5.11 -16.34 -15.07
N GLN A 103 6.20 -15.59 -14.92
CA GLN A 103 6.15 -14.14 -14.95
C GLN A 103 5.80 -13.63 -16.36
N GLU A 104 6.39 -14.20 -17.40
CA GLU A 104 6.07 -13.90 -18.80
C GLU A 104 4.62 -14.25 -19.13
N LEU A 105 4.14 -15.41 -18.68
CA LEU A 105 2.75 -15.82 -18.82
C LEU A 105 1.81 -14.85 -18.09
N LYS A 106 2.14 -14.44 -16.86
CA LYS A 106 1.39 -13.42 -16.10
C LYS A 106 1.38 -12.08 -16.83
N MET A 107 2.49 -11.64 -17.42
CA MET A 107 2.56 -10.39 -18.18
C MET A 107 1.76 -10.47 -19.50
N SER A 108 1.84 -11.58 -20.22
CA SER A 108 1.09 -11.82 -21.46
C SER A 108 -0.41 -11.89 -21.18
N THR A 109 -0.83 -12.65 -20.18
CA THR A 109 -2.25 -12.77 -19.79
C THR A 109 -2.79 -11.51 -19.13
N ALA A 110 -2.00 -10.78 -18.33
CA ALA A 110 -2.41 -9.47 -17.81
C ALA A 110 -2.57 -8.45 -18.93
N SER A 111 -1.72 -8.46 -19.96
CA SER A 111 -1.90 -7.56 -21.12
C SER A 111 -3.19 -7.87 -21.90
N GLN A 112 -3.63 -9.14 -21.92
CA GLN A 112 -4.89 -9.57 -22.54
C GLN A 112 -6.12 -9.40 -21.63
N ALA A 113 -5.95 -9.42 -20.30
CA ALA A 113 -7.04 -9.22 -19.33
C ALA A 113 -7.21 -7.74 -18.89
N GLU A 114 -6.18 -6.91 -19.06
CA GLU A 114 -6.17 -5.48 -18.71
C GLU A 114 -6.41 -4.56 -19.91
N THR A 115 -6.57 -5.08 -21.13
CA THR A 115 -7.24 -4.36 -22.22
C THR A 115 -8.72 -4.21 -21.88
N LYS A 116 -8.99 -3.37 -20.87
CA LYS A 116 -10.31 -2.84 -20.59
C LYS A 116 -10.71 -2.09 -21.85
N ALA A 117 -11.51 -2.75 -22.69
CA ALA A 117 -11.88 -2.26 -24.02
C ALA A 117 -12.64 -0.92 -23.96
N GLU A 118 -13.14 -0.54 -22.78
CA GLU A 118 -13.90 0.67 -22.55
C GLU A 118 -13.07 1.78 -21.88
N GLY A 119 -13.05 2.94 -22.52
CA GLY A 119 -12.43 4.15 -21.98
C GLY A 119 -13.20 4.73 -20.79
N ALA A 120 -12.50 5.52 -19.97
CA ALA A 120 -13.07 6.13 -18.77
C ALA A 120 -14.27 7.06 -19.05
N ALA A 121 -14.41 7.63 -20.25
CA ALA A 121 -15.43 8.64 -20.58
C ALA A 121 -16.89 8.19 -20.40
N ASN A 122 -17.20 6.89 -20.45
CA ASN A 122 -18.57 6.38 -20.28
C ASN A 122 -18.97 6.17 -18.81
N HIS A 123 -18.08 6.48 -17.88
CA HIS A 123 -18.26 6.21 -16.47
C HIS A 123 -18.30 7.49 -15.65
N ARG A 124 -18.93 7.43 -14.48
CA ARG A 124 -18.94 8.52 -13.51
C ARG A 124 -18.54 8.00 -12.14
N LEU A 125 -17.71 8.75 -11.42
CA LEU A 125 -17.50 8.55 -9.99
C LEU A 125 -18.55 9.35 -9.22
N ILE A 126 -19.18 8.73 -8.24
CA ILE A 126 -20.25 9.32 -7.44
C ILE A 126 -19.81 9.33 -5.98
N CYS A 127 -19.90 10.48 -5.32
CA CYS A 127 -19.75 10.58 -3.88
C CYS A 127 -20.77 9.66 -3.20
N LYS A 128 -20.41 8.99 -2.10
CA LYS A 128 -21.32 8.12 -1.33
C LYS A 128 -22.64 8.77 -0.85
N CYS A 129 -22.79 10.08 -0.92
CA CYS A 129 -24.08 10.75 -0.65
C CYS A 129 -25.03 10.79 -1.87
N GLY A 130 -24.58 10.38 -3.06
CA GLY A 130 -25.36 10.35 -4.31
C GLY A 130 -25.57 11.72 -4.97
N ARG A 131 -25.08 12.82 -4.40
CA ARG A 131 -25.39 14.21 -4.83
C ARG A 131 -24.23 14.95 -5.50
N PHE A 132 -23.15 14.25 -5.78
CA PHE A 132 -21.96 14.80 -6.43
C PHE A 132 -21.31 13.71 -7.24
N ASP A 133 -20.97 14.03 -8.49
CA ASP A 133 -20.38 13.12 -9.43
C ASP A 133 -19.26 13.79 -10.23
N ILE A 134 -18.34 12.97 -10.73
CA ILE A 134 -17.19 13.36 -11.55
C ILE A 134 -17.22 12.47 -12.79
N ASP A 135 -17.07 13.09 -13.96
CA ASP A 135 -16.88 12.36 -15.20
C ASP A 135 -15.55 11.61 -15.17
N CYS A 136 -15.56 10.29 -15.42
CA CYS A 136 -14.33 9.52 -15.37
C CYS A 136 -13.35 9.89 -16.52
N GLY A 137 -13.80 10.54 -17.59
CA GLY A 137 -12.97 11.03 -18.69
C GLY A 137 -11.95 12.11 -18.29
N VAL A 138 -12.20 12.83 -17.19
CA VAL A 138 -11.27 13.84 -16.65
C VAL A 138 -10.25 13.25 -15.67
N LEU A 139 -10.30 11.93 -15.44
CA LEU A 139 -9.39 11.25 -14.52
C LEU A 139 -8.05 10.96 -15.19
N ARG A 140 -6.96 11.13 -14.44
CA ARG A 140 -5.63 10.69 -14.83
C ARG A 140 -4.95 9.92 -13.70
N CYS A 141 -4.06 9.03 -14.09
CA CYS A 141 -3.27 8.20 -13.19
C CYS A 141 -1.82 8.73 -13.10
N ILE A 142 -1.28 8.80 -11.89
CA ILE A 142 0.10 9.16 -11.60
C ILE A 142 0.76 7.94 -10.94
N ASP A 143 1.93 7.53 -11.43
CA ASP A 143 2.74 6.42 -10.93
C ASP A 143 1.95 5.10 -10.72
N ASN A 144 0.96 4.83 -11.57
CA ASN A 144 0.09 3.64 -11.54
C ASN A 144 -0.68 3.42 -10.21
N THR A 145 -0.69 4.40 -9.31
CA THR A 145 -1.18 4.24 -7.94
C THR A 145 -2.14 5.36 -7.54
N ASP A 146 -1.85 6.59 -7.95
CA ASP A 146 -2.63 7.76 -7.60
C ASP A 146 -3.55 8.18 -8.75
N TYR A 147 -4.76 8.61 -8.39
CA TYR A 147 -5.79 9.00 -9.36
C TYR A 147 -6.20 10.44 -9.06
N VAL A 148 -6.17 11.29 -10.07
CA VAL A 148 -6.46 12.73 -9.99
C VAL A 148 -7.56 13.12 -10.95
N ALA A 149 -8.32 14.17 -10.62
CA ALA A 149 -9.29 14.78 -11.53
C ALA A 149 -8.77 16.13 -12.06
N LEU A 150 -8.78 16.32 -13.38
CA LEU A 150 -8.27 17.52 -14.05
C LEU A 150 -9.34 18.58 -14.37
N ASP A 151 -10.58 18.39 -13.95
CA ASP A 151 -11.65 19.37 -14.18
C ASP A 151 -11.61 20.52 -13.16
N VAL A 152 -11.26 21.71 -13.65
CA VAL A 152 -11.19 22.94 -12.85
C VAL A 152 -12.54 23.36 -12.26
N LYS A 153 -13.67 22.94 -12.84
CA LYS A 153 -15.02 23.25 -12.34
C LYS A 153 -15.36 22.50 -11.05
N LEU A 154 -14.61 21.43 -10.73
CA LEU A 154 -14.80 20.69 -9.48
C LEU A 154 -14.46 21.57 -8.25
N TRP A 155 -13.56 22.54 -8.40
CA TRP A 155 -13.09 23.39 -7.32
C TRP A 155 -14.22 24.25 -6.71
N ASP A 156 -15.25 24.61 -7.48
CA ASP A 156 -16.40 25.38 -6.97
C ASP A 156 -17.37 24.52 -6.12
N LYS A 157 -17.26 23.20 -6.20
CA LYS A 157 -18.16 22.22 -5.58
C LYS A 157 -17.56 21.53 -4.35
N ILE A 158 -16.39 21.97 -3.91
CA ILE A 158 -15.64 21.37 -2.80
C ILE A 158 -15.32 22.41 -1.74
N ASP A 159 -15.05 21.93 -0.53
CA ASP A 159 -14.46 22.74 0.53
C ASP A 159 -13.05 22.23 0.82
N GLU A 160 -12.11 23.16 0.92
CA GLU A 160 -10.73 22.88 1.33
C GLU A 160 -10.64 22.91 2.85
N LYS A 161 -10.07 21.85 3.44
CA LYS A 161 -9.85 21.73 4.88
C LYS A 161 -8.37 21.48 5.17
N PRO A 162 -7.86 21.93 6.33
CA PRO A 162 -6.51 21.64 6.74
C PRO A 162 -6.23 20.12 6.74
N PRO A 163 -5.03 19.68 6.34
CA PRO A 163 -4.69 18.28 6.36
C PRO A 163 -4.62 17.73 7.80
N THR A 164 -5.22 16.56 8.01
CA THR A 164 -5.23 15.89 9.33
C THR A 164 -3.89 15.29 9.75
N LYS A 165 -2.94 15.16 8.82
CA LYS A 165 -1.60 14.60 9.05
C LYS A 165 -0.54 15.63 8.64
N LYS A 166 0.60 15.59 9.35
CA LYS A 166 1.77 16.43 9.03
C LYS A 166 2.19 16.27 7.57
N PRO A 167 2.78 17.31 6.95
CA PRO A 167 3.22 17.25 5.57
C PRO A 167 4.17 16.08 5.30
N ASN A 168 3.97 15.38 4.19
CA ASN A 168 4.95 14.41 3.71
C ASN A 168 6.22 15.16 3.27
N THR A 169 7.40 14.55 3.48
CA THR A 169 8.71 15.10 3.08
C THR A 169 9.04 14.94 1.60
N ASN A 170 8.11 14.43 0.76
CA ASN A 170 8.35 14.27 -0.67
C ASN A 170 8.22 15.64 -1.38
N PRO A 171 9.30 16.20 -1.95
CA PRO A 171 9.29 17.51 -2.59
C PRO A 171 8.39 17.56 -3.83
N ASP A 172 8.21 16.44 -4.55
CA ASP A 172 7.40 16.39 -5.77
C ASP A 172 5.90 16.24 -5.51
N LYS A 173 5.51 15.93 -4.25
CA LYS A 173 4.12 15.68 -3.86
C LYS A 173 3.86 16.18 -2.44
N LEU A 174 3.81 17.49 -2.29
CA LEU A 174 3.50 18.13 -1.01
C LEU A 174 2.00 18.15 -0.74
N ILE A 175 1.58 17.79 0.48
CA ILE A 175 0.17 17.89 0.89
C ILE A 175 -0.18 19.36 1.14
N HIS A 176 -1.24 19.83 0.48
CA HIS A 176 -1.75 21.19 0.64
C HIS A 176 -2.97 21.21 1.55
N ALA A 177 -3.98 20.40 1.22
CA ALA A 177 -5.25 20.37 1.93
C ALA A 177 -5.96 19.02 1.77
N GLU A 178 -7.06 18.85 2.49
CA GLU A 178 -8.09 17.86 2.21
C GLU A 178 -9.22 18.53 1.46
N TRP A 179 -9.82 17.83 0.49
CA TRP A 179 -11.00 18.35 -0.20
C TRP A 179 -12.21 17.49 0.14
N ASN A 180 -13.26 18.18 0.57
CA ASN A 180 -14.50 17.60 1.02
C ASN A 180 -15.62 18.01 0.07
N HIS A 181 -16.62 17.15 -0.07
CA HIS A 181 -17.81 17.52 -0.81
C HIS A 181 -18.55 18.64 -0.06
N LYS A 182 -18.74 19.80 -0.72
CA LYS A 182 -19.38 20.99 -0.14
C LYS A 182 -20.73 20.73 0.53
N ARG A 183 -21.56 19.85 -0.05
CA ARG A 183 -22.90 19.57 0.49
C ARG A 183 -22.92 18.57 1.65
N CYS A 184 -22.22 17.44 1.54
CA CYS A 184 -22.29 16.38 2.56
C CYS A 184 -21.11 16.37 3.53
N GLN A 185 -20.14 17.26 3.33
CA GLN A 185 -18.94 17.44 4.14
C GLN A 185 -18.03 16.21 4.24
N LYS A 186 -18.33 15.12 3.55
CA LYS A 186 -17.49 13.92 3.50
C LYS A 186 -16.21 14.23 2.72
N LYS A 187 -15.09 13.82 3.29
CA LYS A 187 -13.78 13.84 2.63
C LYS A 187 -13.82 13.02 1.35
N LEU A 188 -13.44 13.65 0.24
CA LEU A 188 -13.34 12.99 -1.07
C LEU A 188 -11.90 12.67 -1.44
N GLY A 189 -10.94 13.38 -0.85
CA GLY A 189 -9.54 13.10 -1.10
C GLY A 189 -8.58 14.11 -0.47
N LYS A 190 -7.46 14.34 -1.15
CA LYS A 190 -6.42 15.29 -0.77
C LYS A 190 -6.06 16.18 -1.95
N ILE A 191 -5.63 17.39 -1.64
CA ILE A 191 -4.99 18.29 -2.60
C ILE A 191 -3.49 18.15 -2.38
N PHE A 192 -2.77 17.73 -3.42
CA PHE A 192 -1.31 17.72 -3.42
C PHE A 192 -0.80 18.70 -4.48
N LEU A 193 0.31 19.36 -4.17
CA LEU A 193 1.12 20.09 -5.13
C LEU A 193 2.01 19.08 -5.85
N TYR A 194 1.62 18.70 -7.07
CA TYR A 194 2.40 17.83 -7.94
C TYR A 194 3.18 18.68 -8.92
N LYS A 195 4.52 18.67 -8.82
CA LYS A 195 5.40 19.58 -9.59
C LYS A 195 4.96 21.05 -9.49
N GLY A 196 4.54 21.46 -8.29
CA GLY A 196 4.04 22.81 -8.01
C GLY A 196 2.60 23.10 -8.47
N VAL A 197 1.90 22.13 -9.10
CA VAL A 197 0.52 22.31 -9.54
C VAL A 197 -0.45 21.62 -8.57
N PRO A 198 -1.45 22.33 -8.01
CA PRO A 198 -2.43 21.74 -7.09
C PRO A 198 -3.43 20.84 -7.84
N LEU A 199 -3.45 19.55 -7.51
CA LEU A 199 -4.33 18.54 -8.10
C LEU A 199 -5.26 17.88 -7.06
N LEU A 200 -6.48 17.53 -7.49
CA LEU A 200 -7.47 16.80 -6.69
C LEU A 200 -7.18 15.30 -6.71
N TYR A 201 -6.42 14.79 -5.74
CA TYR A 201 -6.20 13.35 -5.57
C TYR A 201 -7.42 12.70 -4.93
N LEU A 202 -7.91 11.64 -5.55
CA LEU A 202 -9.16 10.96 -5.18
C LEU A 202 -8.91 9.87 -4.14
N SER A 203 -9.75 9.80 -3.11
CA SER A 203 -9.75 8.70 -2.14
C SER A 203 -10.71 7.60 -2.59
N GLN A 204 -10.17 6.43 -2.98
CA GLN A 204 -10.96 5.30 -3.49
C GLN A 204 -12.19 4.97 -2.63
N LYS A 205 -12.04 4.95 -1.30
CA LYS A 205 -13.11 4.57 -0.37
C LYS A 205 -14.25 5.60 -0.29
N SER A 206 -14.10 6.76 -0.92
CA SER A 206 -15.06 7.86 -0.86
C SER A 206 -16.04 7.85 -2.04
N PHE A 207 -15.79 7.02 -3.05
CA PHE A 207 -16.54 6.98 -4.30
C PHE A 207 -17.15 5.60 -4.58
N SER A 208 -18.26 5.65 -5.30
CA SER A 208 -18.78 4.56 -6.12
C SER A 208 -18.56 4.93 -7.59
N TYR A 209 -18.53 3.97 -8.51
CA TYR A 209 -18.53 4.23 -9.94
C TYR A 209 -19.83 3.71 -10.56
N THR A 210 -20.26 4.31 -11.66
CA THR A 210 -21.38 3.80 -12.46
C THR A 210 -21.16 4.04 -13.95
N LYS A 211 -21.90 3.29 -14.76
CA LYS A 211 -22.08 3.49 -16.20
C LYS A 211 -23.54 3.86 -16.45
N ALA A 212 -23.83 4.59 -17.53
CA ALA A 212 -25.21 4.98 -17.88
C ALA A 212 -26.15 3.76 -17.85
N GLY A 213 -27.25 3.86 -17.08
CA GLY A 213 -28.24 2.78 -16.93
C GLY A 213 -27.90 1.70 -15.89
N HIS A 214 -26.72 1.74 -15.26
CA HIS A 214 -26.31 0.75 -14.25
C HIS A 214 -26.38 1.30 -12.82
N ARG A 215 -26.50 0.38 -11.86
CA ARG A 215 -26.44 0.71 -10.43
C ARG A 215 -25.00 1.08 -10.01
N PRO A 216 -24.81 2.11 -9.16
CA PRO A 216 -23.48 2.45 -8.67
C PRO A 216 -22.85 1.34 -7.82
N LEU A 217 -21.58 1.00 -8.10
CA LEU A 217 -20.80 0.01 -7.37
C LEU A 217 -19.65 0.68 -6.60
N PRO A 218 -19.31 0.22 -5.37
CA PRO A 218 -18.24 0.83 -4.60
C PRO A 218 -16.87 0.64 -5.26
N VAL A 219 -16.02 1.68 -5.23
CA VAL A 219 -14.62 1.56 -5.68
C VAL A 219 -13.80 0.85 -4.61
N GLN A 220 -13.56 -0.45 -4.79
CA GLN A 220 -12.78 -1.26 -3.85
C GLN A 220 -11.27 -1.02 -3.97
N LYS A 221 -10.77 -1.02 -5.22
CA LYS A 221 -9.38 -0.71 -5.58
C LYS A 221 -9.39 -0.05 -6.96
N TRP A 222 -8.56 0.97 -7.18
CA TRP A 222 -8.49 1.64 -8.48
C TRP A 222 -8.16 0.69 -9.64
N LYS A 223 -7.20 -0.23 -9.45
CA LYS A 223 -6.82 -1.22 -10.48
C LYS A 223 -7.99 -2.15 -10.90
N LYS A 224 -8.97 -2.36 -10.02
CA LYS A 224 -10.15 -3.22 -10.26
C LYS A 224 -11.32 -2.51 -10.96
N LEU A 225 -11.20 -1.22 -11.30
CA LEU A 225 -12.22 -0.55 -12.10
C LEU A 225 -12.39 -1.25 -13.46
N PRO A 226 -13.60 -1.32 -14.03
CA PRO A 226 -13.81 -2.00 -15.32
C PRO A 226 -13.36 -1.19 -16.54
N PHE A 227 -12.83 0.01 -16.34
CA PHE A 227 -12.30 0.89 -17.40
C PHE A 227 -10.86 1.32 -17.12
N GLN A 228 -10.15 1.72 -18.17
CA GLN A 228 -8.77 2.22 -18.05
C GLN A 228 -8.77 3.74 -17.81
N VAL A 229 -7.94 4.19 -16.87
CA VAL A 229 -7.67 5.62 -16.64
C VAL A 229 -6.29 5.94 -17.24
N PRO A 230 -6.20 6.87 -18.21
CA PRO A 230 -4.93 7.23 -18.84
C PRO A 230 -3.91 7.79 -17.85
N LYS A 231 -2.61 7.64 -18.16
CA LYS A 231 -1.54 8.30 -17.40
C LYS A 231 -1.61 9.81 -17.61
N LEU A 232 -1.32 10.58 -16.57
CA LEU A 232 -1.19 12.03 -16.65
C LEU A 232 -0.01 12.41 -17.54
N THR A 233 -0.25 13.20 -18.57
CA THR A 233 0.82 13.77 -19.41
C THR A 233 1.24 15.15 -18.93
N THR A 234 2.49 15.55 -19.24
CA THR A 234 2.98 16.91 -18.95
C THR A 234 2.16 17.99 -19.65
N LYS A 235 1.66 17.71 -20.87
CA LYS A 235 0.81 18.63 -21.64
C LYS A 235 -0.52 18.90 -20.92
N GLU A 236 -1.20 17.85 -20.47
CA GLU A 236 -2.47 17.98 -19.73
C GLU A 236 -2.28 18.70 -18.39
N LEU A 237 -1.17 18.43 -17.70
CA LEU A 237 -0.83 19.14 -16.45
C LEU A 237 -0.65 20.64 -16.69
N TRP A 238 0.04 21.01 -17.77
CA TRP A 238 0.25 22.40 -18.16
C TRP A 238 -1.06 23.10 -18.57
N GLU A 239 -1.92 22.43 -19.33
CA GLU A 239 -3.24 22.94 -19.70
C GLU A 239 -4.14 23.14 -18.47
N HIS A 240 -4.15 22.18 -17.55
CA HIS A 240 -4.86 22.31 -16.28
C HIS A 240 -4.37 23.52 -15.47
N LYS A 241 -3.05 23.71 -15.36
CA LYS A 241 -2.46 24.86 -14.67
C LYS A 241 -2.94 26.18 -15.30
N LYS A 242 -2.82 26.33 -16.62
CA LYS A 242 -3.29 27.53 -17.35
C LYS A 242 -4.76 27.84 -17.09
N LEU A 243 -5.62 26.83 -17.09
CA LEU A 243 -7.05 27.01 -16.83
C LEU A 243 -7.31 27.45 -15.39
N ARG A 244 -6.57 26.90 -14.42
CA ARG A 244 -6.66 27.31 -13.01
C ARG A 244 -6.21 28.76 -12.79
N ASP A 245 -5.08 29.15 -13.37
CA ASP A 245 -4.53 30.50 -13.23
C ASP A 245 -5.53 31.54 -13.77
N LYS A 246 -6.11 31.29 -14.96
CA LYS A 246 -7.17 32.15 -15.53
C LYS A 246 -8.41 32.30 -14.64
N ILE A 247 -8.84 31.22 -14.00
CA ILE A 247 -10.01 31.27 -13.10
C ILE A 247 -9.68 32.03 -11.81
N ALA A 248 -8.44 31.95 -11.33
CA ALA A 248 -7.98 32.72 -10.18
C ALA A 248 -7.91 34.22 -10.49
N GLU A 249 -7.41 34.57 -11.68
CA GLU A 249 -7.33 35.96 -12.15
C GLU A 249 -8.71 36.59 -12.38
N GLY A 250 -9.68 35.84 -12.91
CA GLY A 250 -11.05 36.32 -13.16
C GLY A 250 -11.97 36.36 -11.94
N LYS A 251 -11.48 35.95 -10.75
CA LYS A 251 -12.22 36.02 -9.47
C LYS A 251 -11.76 37.19 -8.58
N ASN A 252 -10.77 37.98 -9.03
CA ASN A 252 -10.31 39.20 -8.37
C ASN A 252 -11.01 40.45 -8.94
#